data_AF-A0A965FZG5-F1
#
_entry.id   AF-A0A965FZG5-F1
#
_cell.length_a   1.000
_cell.length_b   1.000
_cell.length_c   1.000
_cell.angle_alpha   90.00
_cell.angle_beta   90.00
_cell.angle_gamma   90.00
#
_symmetry.space_group_name_H-M   'P 1'
#
loop_
_entity.id
_entity.type
_entity.pdbx_description
1 polymer ?
#
loop_
_entity_poly.entity_id
_entity_poly.type
_entity_poly.pdbx_seq_one_letter_code
_entity_poly.pdbx_strand_id
1 'polypeptide(L)'
;MLLLSKIEDRIKALTPRRAITLAVSANFVLILAALALPADGEARGPATLSILGNFHILALHLPAALLLIVPLFEFLDRQESATTTVRRLSVISAAGTWVAVLLGIIHAHFNGFAGEAVQLHLWGGIVASGFACTASVLLGKSFKVRLGSQVLAVATMSFAAHIGGELVHEDGFPFKPNKTAAPKVNPPPRVATTSQKRDDYASVIRPILDSHCIACHGAKKVKGKLRMDSLEGLKKGGADGVAFLPGDLKKSLMFVRINLDPKHEDFMPPEEEKPLTPAQVLAIGLWIEGKPIPDDIAKAALEEAKGKK
;
A
#
# COMPACT_ATOMS: atom_id res chain seq x y z
N MET A 1 35.15 7.35 5.17
CA MET A 1 35.50 8.74 5.53
C MET A 1 36.12 9.54 4.37
N LEU A 2 37.09 8.97 3.63
CA LEU A 2 37.76 9.62 2.47
C LEU A 2 36.86 9.98 1.28
N LEU A 3 35.77 9.25 1.04
CA LEU A 3 34.86 9.53 -0.07
C LEU A 3 34.02 10.80 0.18
N LEU A 4 33.51 10.92 1.41
CA LEU A 4 32.68 12.05 1.83
C LEU A 4 33.47 13.36 1.85
N SER A 5 34.74 13.34 2.27
CA SER A 5 35.59 14.53 2.25
C SER A 5 35.86 15.02 0.82
N LYS A 6 36.18 14.11 -0.12
CA LYS A 6 36.36 14.46 -1.53
C LYS A 6 35.10 15.05 -2.18
N ILE A 7 33.92 14.54 -1.81
CA ILE A 7 32.63 15.10 -2.26
C ILE A 7 32.44 16.49 -1.67
N GLU A 8 32.74 16.67 -0.39
CA GLU A 8 32.64 17.95 0.31
C GLU A 8 33.52 19.04 -0.34
N ASP A 9 34.76 18.70 -0.71
CA ASP A 9 35.69 19.61 -1.37
C ASP A 9 35.22 20.00 -2.76
N ARG A 10 34.67 19.05 -3.53
CA ARG A 10 34.07 19.32 -4.83
C ARG A 10 32.85 20.21 -4.73
N ILE A 11 32.00 20.01 -3.72
CA ILE A 11 30.82 20.85 -3.46
C ILE A 11 31.25 22.27 -3.05
N LYS A 12 32.28 22.40 -2.20
CA LYS A 12 32.86 23.70 -1.82
C LYS A 12 33.44 24.45 -3.02
N ALA A 13 33.99 23.74 -3.99
CA ALA A 13 34.55 24.31 -5.21
C ALA A 13 33.48 24.71 -6.26
N LEU A 14 32.20 24.37 -6.07
CA LEU A 14 31.13 24.79 -6.97
C LEU A 14 30.84 26.28 -6.80
N THR A 15 30.75 26.99 -7.93
CA THR A 15 30.21 28.35 -7.91
C THR A 15 28.73 28.32 -7.54
N PRO A 16 28.17 29.38 -6.91
CA PRO A 16 26.75 29.43 -6.53
C PRO A 16 25.80 29.14 -7.70
N ARG A 17 26.15 29.61 -8.91
CA ARG A 17 25.39 29.32 -10.13
C ARG A 17 25.38 27.83 -10.46
N ARG A 18 26.55 27.16 -10.46
CA ARG A 18 26.64 25.72 -10.75
C ARG A 18 25.92 24.87 -9.69
N ALA A 19 25.98 25.27 -8.43
CA ALA A 19 25.31 24.56 -7.34
C ALA A 19 23.76 24.64 -7.48
N ILE A 20 23.24 25.83 -7.80
CA ILE A 20 21.80 26.00 -8.08
C ILE A 20 21.38 25.23 -9.33
N THR A 21 22.18 25.31 -10.42
CA THR A 21 21.90 24.53 -11.63
C THR A 21 21.83 23.03 -11.33
N LEU A 22 22.74 22.49 -10.52
CA LEU A 22 22.71 21.08 -10.12
C LEU A 22 21.44 20.72 -9.35
N ALA A 23 21.01 21.56 -8.40
CA ALA A 23 19.78 21.36 -7.64
C ALA A 23 18.53 21.38 -8.53
N VAL A 24 18.48 22.28 -9.52
CA VAL A 24 17.39 22.37 -10.50
C VAL A 24 17.40 21.17 -11.45
N SER A 25 18.57 20.81 -12.01
CA SER A 25 18.72 19.66 -12.89
C SER A 25 18.30 18.35 -12.23
N ALA A 26 18.63 18.16 -10.95
CA ALA A 26 18.21 16.97 -10.20
C ALA A 26 16.69 16.88 -10.05
N ASN A 27 16.00 18.00 -9.82
CA ASN A 27 14.54 18.01 -9.73
C ASN A 27 13.86 17.91 -11.09
N PHE A 28 14.49 18.40 -12.16
CA PHE A 28 14.00 18.19 -13.51
C PHE A 28 13.89 16.69 -13.86
N VAL A 29 14.82 15.86 -13.38
CA VAL A 29 14.73 14.41 -13.52
C VAL A 29 13.47 13.84 -12.83
N LEU A 30 13.12 14.33 -11.65
CA LEU A 30 11.89 13.90 -10.95
C LEU A 30 10.63 14.33 -11.71
N ILE A 31 10.62 15.53 -12.27
CA ILE A 31 9.50 16.02 -13.10
C ILE A 31 9.35 15.12 -14.33
N LEU A 32 10.45 14.84 -15.05
CA LEU A 32 10.41 13.93 -16.19
C LEU A 32 9.95 12.53 -15.79
N ALA A 33 10.40 12.02 -14.64
CA ALA A 33 9.97 10.72 -14.12
C ALA A 33 8.46 10.71 -13.82
N ALA A 34 7.93 11.76 -13.18
CA ALA A 34 6.50 11.89 -12.88
C ALA A 34 5.63 11.95 -14.14
N LEU A 35 6.12 12.61 -15.20
CA LEU A 35 5.42 12.68 -16.48
C LEU A 35 5.50 11.35 -17.25
N ALA A 36 6.65 10.67 -17.20
CA ALA A 36 6.85 9.38 -17.87
C ALA A 36 6.13 8.22 -17.16
N LEU A 37 5.93 8.33 -15.85
CA LEU A 37 5.30 7.32 -14.99
C LEU A 37 4.06 7.91 -14.31
N PRO A 38 2.95 8.11 -15.04
CA PRO A 38 1.76 8.77 -14.51
C PRO A 38 1.08 7.93 -13.43
N ALA A 39 0.53 8.62 -12.42
CA ALA A 39 -0.27 8.05 -11.35
C ALA A 39 -1.77 8.09 -11.73
N ASP A 40 -2.17 7.20 -12.63
CA ASP A 40 -3.50 7.12 -13.26
C ASP A 40 -4.37 5.95 -12.76
N GLY A 41 -3.86 5.17 -11.81
CA GLY A 41 -4.61 4.14 -11.10
C GLY A 41 -4.48 2.74 -11.71
N GLU A 42 -3.89 2.61 -12.90
CA GLU A 42 -3.68 1.32 -13.57
C GLU A 42 -2.44 0.58 -13.11
N ALA A 43 -2.56 -0.72 -12.87
CA ALA A 43 -1.46 -1.53 -12.35
C ALA A 43 -0.57 -2.04 -13.45
N ARG A 44 0.67 -1.56 -13.44
CA ARG A 44 1.62 -1.83 -14.52
C ARG A 44 2.92 -2.40 -13.97
N GLY A 45 3.68 -2.99 -14.89
CA GLY A 45 5.08 -3.33 -14.71
C GLY A 45 5.37 -4.61 -13.92
N PRO A 46 6.67 -5.00 -13.85
CA PRO A 46 7.11 -6.18 -13.14
C PRO A 46 6.99 -6.02 -11.62
N ALA A 47 6.74 -7.13 -10.92
CA ALA A 47 6.58 -7.17 -9.46
C ALA A 47 7.76 -6.52 -8.70
N THR A 48 8.97 -6.59 -9.25
CA THR A 48 10.17 -5.99 -8.65
C THR A 48 10.08 -4.47 -8.53
N LEU A 49 9.51 -3.78 -9.51
CA LEU A 49 9.36 -2.32 -9.47
C LEU A 49 8.23 -1.88 -8.53
N SER A 50 7.17 -2.68 -8.44
CA SER A 50 6.12 -2.50 -7.43
C SER A 50 6.68 -2.63 -6.01
N ILE A 51 7.46 -3.67 -5.74
CA ILE A 51 8.14 -3.89 -4.44
C ILE A 51 9.10 -2.74 -4.13
N LEU A 52 9.88 -2.29 -5.13
CA LEU A 52 10.80 -1.17 -4.95
C LEU A 52 10.06 0.11 -4.52
N GLY A 53 8.90 0.42 -5.12
CA GLY A 53 8.09 1.56 -4.73
C GLY A 53 7.62 1.52 -3.27
N ASN A 54 7.35 0.33 -2.71
CA ASN A 54 6.89 0.18 -1.31
C ASN A 54 7.90 0.71 -0.28
N PHE A 55 9.18 0.80 -0.66
CA PHE A 55 10.21 1.40 0.18
C PHE A 55 10.11 2.93 0.28
N HIS A 56 9.19 3.60 -0.43
CA HIS A 56 8.94 5.03 -0.25
C HIS A 56 8.71 5.40 1.22
N ILE A 57 7.84 4.67 1.90
CA ILE A 57 7.54 4.91 3.33
C ILE A 57 8.78 4.68 4.18
N LEU A 58 9.59 3.65 3.91
CA LEU A 58 10.83 3.45 4.66
C LEU A 58 11.83 4.58 4.40
N ALA A 59 12.00 4.97 3.13
CA ALA A 59 12.97 5.97 2.70
C ALA A 59 12.65 7.39 3.18
N LEU A 60 11.38 7.73 3.44
CA LEU A 60 11.00 9.10 3.83
C LEU A 60 11.38 9.45 5.28
N HIS A 61 11.51 8.48 6.19
CA HIS A 61 11.68 8.75 7.63
C HIS A 61 12.99 9.48 7.93
N LEU A 62 14.09 9.01 7.34
CA LEU A 62 15.41 9.60 7.54
C LEU A 62 15.50 11.06 7.03
N PRO A 63 15.20 11.37 5.76
CA PRO A 63 15.28 12.74 5.26
C PRO A 63 14.27 13.68 5.92
N ALA A 64 13.06 13.22 6.27
CA ALA A 64 12.08 14.05 6.96
C ALA A 64 12.59 14.47 8.35
N ALA A 65 13.15 13.53 9.12
CA ALA A 65 13.75 13.83 10.42
C ALA A 65 14.93 14.82 10.28
N LEU A 66 15.78 14.62 9.29
CA LEU A 66 16.92 15.51 9.05
C LEU A 66 16.50 16.92 8.61
N LEU A 67 15.45 17.06 7.78
CA LEU A 67 14.89 18.35 7.39
C LEU A 67 14.42 19.15 8.59
N LEU A 68 13.90 18.50 9.64
CA LEU A 68 13.47 19.15 10.88
C LEU A 68 14.65 19.51 11.79
N ILE A 69 15.66 18.63 11.92
CA ILE A 69 16.77 18.80 12.86
C ILE A 69 17.81 19.83 12.38
N VAL A 70 18.08 19.89 11.07
CA VAL A 70 19.09 20.82 10.51
C VAL A 70 18.81 22.30 10.82
N PRO A 71 17.62 22.86 10.56
CA PRO A 71 17.31 24.24 10.92
C PRO A 71 17.28 24.49 12.42
N LEU A 72 16.99 23.47 13.24
CA LEU A 72 17.07 23.57 14.69
C LEU A 72 18.52 23.81 15.14
N PHE A 73 19.48 23.05 14.63
CA PHE A 73 20.90 23.29 14.93
C PHE A 73 21.40 24.64 14.42
N GLU A 74 21.01 25.04 13.22
CA GLU A 74 21.32 26.39 12.70
C GLU A 74 20.77 27.48 13.63
N PHE A 75 19.52 27.35 14.07
CA PHE A 75 18.87 28.33 14.93
C PHE A 75 19.47 28.39 16.34
N LEU A 76 19.79 27.25 16.94
CA LEU A 76 20.36 27.17 18.29
C LEU A 76 21.79 27.68 18.34
N ASP A 77 22.62 27.27 17.38
CA ASP A 77 24.04 27.66 17.38
C ASP A 77 24.25 29.08 16.85
N ARG A 78 23.32 29.61 16.05
CA ARG A 78 23.37 30.95 15.41
C ARG A 78 24.70 31.27 14.74
N GLN A 79 25.36 30.28 14.17
CA GLN A 79 26.71 30.48 13.61
C GLN A 79 26.68 31.34 12.35
N GLU A 80 27.69 32.18 12.17
CA GLU A 80 27.90 32.96 10.94
C GLU A 80 28.11 32.06 9.71
N SER A 81 28.62 30.84 9.91
CA SER A 81 28.83 29.85 8.85
C SER A 81 28.28 28.48 9.23
N ALA A 82 27.76 27.74 8.25
CA ALA A 82 27.24 26.40 8.49
C ALA A 82 28.36 25.43 8.88
N THR A 83 28.21 24.76 10.02
CA THR A 83 29.15 23.74 10.50
C THR A 83 29.25 22.57 9.53
N THR A 84 30.36 21.83 9.59
CA THR A 84 30.55 20.61 8.78
C THR A 84 29.42 19.60 9.00
N THR A 85 28.92 19.48 10.23
CA THR A 85 27.79 18.61 10.59
C THR A 85 26.52 19.06 9.89
N VAL A 86 26.12 20.33 10.04
CA VAL A 86 24.94 20.92 9.38
C VAL A 86 25.00 20.69 7.87
N ARG A 87 26.19 20.87 7.27
CA ARG A 87 26.39 20.66 5.84
C ARG A 87 26.18 19.23 5.40
N ARG A 88 26.77 18.27 6.11
CA ARG A 88 26.62 16.85 5.79
C ARG A 88 25.17 16.40 5.97
N LEU A 89 24.55 16.77 7.08
CA LEU A 89 23.16 16.41 7.37
C LEU A 89 22.21 17.00 6.32
N SER A 90 22.39 18.26 5.92
CA SER A 90 21.58 18.89 4.88
C SER A 90 21.71 18.22 3.51
N VAL A 91 22.93 17.83 3.11
CA VAL A 91 23.15 17.10 1.84
C VAL A 91 22.54 15.69 1.89
N ILE A 92 22.72 14.96 3.00
CA ILE A 92 22.10 13.64 3.20
C ILE A 92 20.57 13.76 3.17
N SER A 93 20.03 14.79 3.81
CA SER A 93 18.60 15.10 3.82
C SER A 93 18.06 15.36 2.42
N ALA A 94 18.74 16.18 1.62
CA ALA A 94 18.34 16.49 0.24
C ALA A 94 18.39 15.24 -0.65
N ALA A 95 19.48 14.46 -0.58
CA ALA A 95 19.61 13.23 -1.35
C ALA A 95 18.55 12.19 -0.94
N GLY A 96 18.31 12.02 0.36
CA GLY A 96 17.27 11.13 0.87
C GLY A 96 15.86 11.57 0.44
N THR A 97 15.57 12.88 0.47
CA THR A 97 14.28 13.42 0.00
C THR A 97 14.08 13.12 -1.48
N TRP A 98 15.11 13.34 -2.30
CA TRP A 98 15.07 13.05 -3.73
C TRP A 98 14.79 11.56 -3.99
N VAL A 99 15.48 10.66 -3.28
CA VAL A 99 15.26 9.20 -3.37
C VAL A 99 13.86 8.83 -2.93
N ALA A 100 13.37 9.40 -1.82
CA ALA A 100 12.01 9.16 -1.34
C ALA A 100 10.98 9.58 -2.40
N VAL A 101 11.12 10.76 -3.02
CA VAL A 101 10.21 11.22 -4.09
C VAL A 101 10.26 10.30 -5.31
N LEU A 102 11.45 9.89 -5.76
CA LEU A 102 11.57 8.94 -6.87
C LEU A 102 10.85 7.61 -6.57
N LEU A 103 11.08 7.05 -5.39
CA LEU A 103 10.39 5.84 -4.94
C LEU A 103 8.87 6.07 -4.82
N GLY A 104 8.44 7.27 -4.45
CA GLY A 104 7.03 7.66 -4.40
C GLY A 104 6.38 7.71 -5.78
N ILE A 105 7.07 8.23 -6.80
CA ILE A 105 6.61 8.21 -8.20
C ILE A 105 6.47 6.75 -8.69
N ILE A 106 7.48 5.91 -8.41
CA ILE A 106 7.44 4.47 -8.71
C ILE A 106 6.28 3.80 -7.95
N HIS A 107 6.09 4.13 -6.67
CA HIS A 107 5.00 3.59 -5.88
C HIS A 107 3.64 3.98 -6.48
N ALA A 108 3.44 5.24 -6.83
CA ALA A 108 2.18 5.71 -7.38
C ALA A 108 1.83 5.02 -8.72
N HIS A 109 2.80 4.91 -9.63
CA HIS A 109 2.61 4.28 -10.93
C HIS A 109 2.43 2.75 -10.84
N PHE A 110 3.40 2.06 -10.24
CA PHE A 110 3.43 0.58 -10.18
C PHE A 110 2.50 0.03 -9.09
N ASN A 111 2.05 0.82 -8.10
CA ASN A 111 1.10 0.41 -7.05
C ASN A 111 -0.26 1.16 -7.02
N GLY A 112 -0.50 2.16 -7.86
CA GLY A 112 -1.87 2.48 -8.32
C GLY A 112 -2.69 3.47 -7.66
N PHE A 113 -1.94 4.43 -7.23
CA PHE A 113 -2.47 5.59 -6.64
C PHE A 113 -2.89 6.48 -7.80
N ALA A 114 -4.09 7.02 -7.66
CA ALA A 114 -4.69 8.01 -8.55
C ALA A 114 -5.59 8.91 -7.74
N GLY A 115 -6.05 9.98 -8.38
CA GLY A 115 -6.90 10.98 -7.75
C GLY A 115 -6.15 12.24 -7.33
N GLU A 116 -6.92 13.25 -6.96
CA GLU A 116 -6.42 14.60 -6.70
C GLU A 116 -5.43 14.65 -5.53
N ALA A 117 -5.72 13.97 -4.42
CA ALA A 117 -4.83 13.92 -3.26
C ALA A 117 -3.47 13.26 -3.60
N VAL A 118 -3.47 12.23 -4.44
CA VAL A 118 -2.23 11.58 -4.91
C VAL A 118 -1.41 12.53 -5.77
N GLN A 119 -2.06 13.26 -6.69
CA GLN A 119 -1.39 14.26 -7.53
C GLN A 119 -0.83 15.41 -6.67
N LEU A 120 -1.61 15.92 -5.73
CA LEU A 120 -1.17 16.99 -4.83
C LEU A 120 0.01 16.56 -3.96
N HIS A 121 -0.02 15.34 -3.42
CA HIS A 121 1.11 14.76 -2.68
C HIS A 121 2.35 14.57 -3.57
N LEU A 122 2.18 14.03 -4.78
CA LEU A 122 3.28 13.79 -5.73
C LEU A 122 3.99 15.11 -6.09
N TRP A 123 3.23 16.11 -6.55
CA TRP A 123 3.81 17.41 -6.93
C TRP A 123 4.35 18.16 -5.71
N GLY A 124 3.67 18.06 -4.56
CA GLY A 124 4.16 18.59 -3.29
C GLY A 124 5.51 17.98 -2.88
N GLY A 125 5.68 16.67 -3.06
CA GLY A 125 6.94 15.96 -2.82
C GLY A 125 8.07 16.46 -3.72
N ILE A 126 7.81 16.64 -5.02
CA ILE A 126 8.80 17.19 -5.97
C ILE A 126 9.20 18.62 -5.57
N VAL A 127 8.23 19.46 -5.18
CA VAL A 127 8.50 20.82 -4.69
C VAL A 127 9.35 20.79 -3.42
N ALA A 128 9.02 19.92 -2.46
CA ALA A 128 9.79 19.75 -1.22
C ALA A 128 11.25 19.29 -1.51
N SER A 129 11.45 18.35 -2.45
CA SER A 129 12.77 17.96 -2.94
C SER A 129 13.53 19.15 -3.55
N GLY A 130 12.85 19.99 -4.33
CA GLY A 130 13.40 21.24 -4.89
C GLY A 130 13.95 22.17 -3.82
N PHE A 131 13.16 22.43 -2.78
CA PHE A 131 13.59 23.28 -1.67
C PHE A 131 14.66 22.63 -0.80
N ALA A 132 14.61 21.31 -0.55
CA ALA A 132 15.65 20.60 0.18
C ALA A 132 17.02 20.66 -0.55
N CYS A 133 17.03 20.43 -1.87
CA CYS A 133 18.22 20.58 -2.70
C CYS A 133 18.73 22.03 -2.69
N THR A 134 17.84 23.00 -2.84
CA THR A 134 18.18 24.43 -2.80
C THR A 134 18.78 24.82 -1.44
N ALA A 135 18.18 24.39 -0.33
CA ALA A 135 18.71 24.64 1.01
C ALA A 135 20.12 24.07 1.20
N SER A 136 20.38 22.87 0.67
CA SER A 136 21.71 22.23 0.75
C SER A 136 22.81 23.00 0.02
N VAL A 137 22.49 23.72 -1.07
CA VAL A 137 23.47 24.49 -1.85
C VAL A 137 23.63 25.93 -1.35
N LEU A 138 22.65 26.44 -0.59
CA LEU A 138 22.70 27.78 -0.02
C LEU A 138 23.46 27.87 1.31
N LEU A 139 24.03 26.76 1.81
CA LEU A 139 24.76 26.70 3.08
C LEU A 139 26.01 27.60 3.17
N GLY A 140 26.50 28.13 2.05
CA GLY A 140 27.59 29.12 2.02
C GLY A 140 27.12 30.58 2.12
N LYS A 141 25.81 30.83 2.22
CA LYS A 141 25.23 32.18 2.31
C LYS A 141 25.12 32.66 3.75
N SER A 142 24.62 33.88 3.96
CA SER A 142 24.40 34.43 5.30
C SER A 142 23.39 33.60 6.09
N PHE A 143 23.48 33.66 7.42
CA PHE A 143 22.60 32.94 8.35
C PHE A 143 21.12 33.04 7.98
N LYS A 144 20.61 34.25 7.72
CA LYS A 144 19.20 34.48 7.35
C LYS A 144 18.77 33.72 6.09
N VAL A 145 19.64 33.66 5.08
CA VAL A 145 19.33 32.95 3.82
C VAL A 145 19.33 31.44 4.04
N ARG A 146 20.29 30.92 4.81
CA ARG A 146 20.37 29.49 5.13
C ARG A 146 19.14 29.04 5.92
N LEU A 147 18.90 29.68 7.06
CA LEU A 147 17.75 29.35 7.91
C LEU A 147 16.43 29.51 7.13
N GLY A 148 16.25 30.60 6.39
CA GLY A 148 15.05 30.82 5.59
C GLY A 148 14.83 29.72 4.54
N SER A 149 15.89 29.29 3.84
CA SER A 149 15.79 28.21 2.86
C SER A 149 15.45 26.85 3.48
N GLN A 150 15.99 26.55 4.67
CA GLN A 150 15.72 25.31 5.40
C GLN A 150 14.29 25.30 5.97
N VAL A 151 13.81 26.42 6.51
CA VAL A 151 12.42 26.57 6.98
C VAL A 151 11.43 26.40 5.84
N LEU A 152 11.74 26.92 4.65
CA LEU A 152 10.89 26.72 3.47
C LEU A 152 10.86 25.26 2.99
N ALA A 153 11.99 24.56 3.07
CA ALA A 153 12.05 23.13 2.81
C ALA A 153 11.21 22.32 3.82
N VAL A 154 11.27 22.69 5.11
CA VAL A 154 10.41 22.08 6.15
C VAL A 154 8.94 22.36 5.86
N ALA A 155 8.56 23.60 5.57
CA ALA A 155 7.16 23.97 5.34
C ALA A 155 6.53 23.20 4.17
N THR A 156 7.26 23.10 3.06
CA THR A 156 6.81 22.37 1.87
C THR A 156 6.78 20.86 2.10
N MET A 157 7.76 20.31 2.84
CA MET A 157 7.74 18.91 3.28
C MET A 157 6.55 18.64 4.21
N SER A 158 6.26 19.51 5.18
CA SER A 158 5.14 19.35 6.12
C SER A 158 3.80 19.36 5.40
N PHE A 159 3.62 20.24 4.41
CA PHE A 159 2.44 20.21 3.56
C PHE A 159 2.32 18.88 2.80
N ALA A 160 3.38 18.44 2.11
CA ALA A 160 3.36 17.18 1.39
C ALA A 160 3.11 15.96 2.31
N ALA A 161 3.69 15.97 3.51
CA ALA A 161 3.52 14.92 4.51
C ALA A 161 2.12 14.92 5.14
N HIS A 162 1.47 16.07 5.28
CA HIS A 162 0.07 16.14 5.72
C HIS A 162 -0.83 15.42 4.72
N ILE A 163 -0.75 15.76 3.43
CA ILE A 163 -1.51 15.08 2.38
C ILE A 163 -1.14 13.59 2.30
N GLY A 164 0.16 13.26 2.44
CA GLY A 164 0.62 11.87 2.49
C GLY A 164 0.04 11.07 3.66
N GLY A 165 -0.14 11.72 4.82
CA GLY A 165 -0.81 11.14 5.98
C GLY A 165 -2.29 10.91 5.72
N GLU A 166 -2.99 11.85 5.08
CA GLU A 166 -4.39 11.68 4.68
C GLU A 166 -4.60 10.58 3.65
N LEU A 167 -3.60 10.30 2.79
CA LEU A 167 -3.66 9.16 1.86
C LEU A 167 -3.62 7.79 2.56
N VAL A 168 -3.11 7.73 3.79
CA VAL A 168 -2.97 6.49 4.59
C VAL A 168 -4.02 6.41 5.71
N HIS A 169 -4.46 7.57 6.19
CA HIS A 169 -5.41 7.72 7.29
C HIS A 169 -6.74 8.29 6.80
N GLU A 170 -7.60 8.71 7.72
CA GLU A 170 -8.88 9.36 7.40
C GLU A 170 -8.71 10.85 7.10
N ASP A 171 -9.61 11.41 6.29
CA ASP A 171 -9.60 12.82 5.89
C ASP A 171 -9.57 13.77 7.11
N GLY A 172 -8.59 14.67 7.16
CA GLY A 172 -8.38 15.59 8.27
C GLY A 172 -7.43 15.07 9.37
N PHE A 173 -6.76 13.94 9.16
CA PHE A 173 -5.59 13.55 9.94
C PHE A 173 -4.46 14.59 9.79
N PRO A 174 -3.73 15.00 10.86
CA PRO A 174 -3.79 14.52 12.25
C PRO A 174 -4.66 15.38 13.18
N PHE A 175 -5.35 16.41 12.66
CA PHE A 175 -5.99 17.45 13.49
C PHE A 175 -7.45 17.16 13.84
N LYS A 176 -8.13 16.25 13.12
CA LYS A 176 -9.44 15.74 13.56
C LYS A 176 -9.26 14.70 14.66
N PRO A 177 -9.84 14.89 15.86
CA PRO A 177 -9.79 13.89 16.91
C PRO A 177 -10.55 12.64 16.47
N ASN A 178 -9.82 11.53 16.37
CA ASN A 178 -10.37 10.25 15.99
C ASN A 178 -11.35 9.77 17.10
N LYS A 179 -12.67 9.88 16.85
CA LYS A 179 -13.72 9.42 17.80
C LYS A 179 -13.83 7.90 17.86
N THR A 180 -13.11 7.19 17.01
CA THR A 180 -13.08 5.75 16.88
C THR A 180 -11.65 5.33 16.63
N ALA A 181 -10.81 5.31 17.68
CA ALA A 181 -9.48 4.72 17.58
C ALA A 181 -9.59 3.34 16.91
N ALA A 182 -9.17 3.26 15.64
CA ALA A 182 -9.39 2.08 14.82
C ALA A 182 -8.53 0.93 15.35
N PRO A 183 -9.05 -0.32 15.40
CA PRO A 183 -8.22 -1.50 15.57
C PRO A 183 -7.26 -1.61 14.39
N LYS A 184 -6.00 -2.01 14.66
CA LYS A 184 -4.94 -2.16 13.66
C LYS A 184 -5.40 -2.98 12.44
N VAL A 185 -5.51 -2.35 11.29
CA VAL A 185 -5.66 -2.99 9.97
C VAL A 185 -4.31 -2.93 9.24
N ASN A 186 -3.79 -4.08 8.83
CA ASN A 186 -2.53 -4.22 8.10
C ASN A 186 -2.64 -3.67 6.65
N PRO A 187 -1.53 -3.18 6.02
CA PRO A 187 -1.58 -2.45 4.75
C PRO A 187 -1.64 -3.36 3.49
N PRO A 188 -2.06 -2.85 2.32
CA PRO A 188 -2.35 -3.63 1.10
C PRO A 188 -1.21 -3.64 0.05
N PRO A 189 -1.30 -4.51 -0.99
CA PRO A 189 -1.43 -4.04 -2.40
C PRO A 189 -2.40 -4.92 -3.23
N ARG A 190 -3.47 -4.38 -3.86
CA ARG A 190 -3.63 -3.69 -5.16
C ARG A 190 -4.10 -4.62 -6.29
N VAL A 191 -5.34 -4.43 -6.76
CA VAL A 191 -5.83 -4.16 -8.14
C VAL A 191 -7.35 -3.97 -8.03
N ALA A 192 -7.86 -2.92 -8.66
CA ALA A 192 -9.23 -2.47 -8.59
C ALA A 192 -10.19 -3.34 -9.42
N THR A 193 -11.32 -3.70 -8.81
CA THR A 193 -12.62 -3.83 -9.49
C THR A 193 -13.67 -3.38 -8.51
N THR A 194 -14.63 -2.61 -8.99
CA THR A 194 -15.71 -1.94 -8.27
C THR A 194 -16.51 -2.89 -7.38
N SER A 195 -16.10 -3.00 -6.12
CA SER A 195 -16.94 -3.20 -4.94
C SER A 195 -16.06 -2.86 -3.74
N GLN A 196 -16.58 -2.12 -2.77
CA GLN A 196 -15.86 -1.85 -1.53
C GLN A 196 -15.54 -3.18 -0.82
N LYS A 197 -14.30 -3.66 -1.01
CA LYS A 197 -13.53 -4.68 -0.27
C LYS A 197 -14.32 -5.51 0.76
N ARG A 198 -15.34 -6.23 0.28
CA ARG A 198 -15.96 -7.32 1.02
C ARG A 198 -14.94 -8.47 1.06
N ASP A 199 -14.60 -8.95 2.26
CA ASP A 199 -13.86 -10.21 2.39
C ASP A 199 -14.80 -11.34 1.96
N ASP A 200 -14.80 -11.67 0.67
CA ASP A 200 -15.71 -12.65 0.09
C ASP A 200 -15.65 -13.99 0.81
N TYR A 201 -14.50 -14.38 1.34
CA TYR A 201 -14.40 -15.59 2.15
C TYR A 201 -15.15 -15.41 3.48
N ALA A 202 -14.81 -14.41 4.28
CA ALA A 202 -15.40 -14.25 5.62
C ALA A 202 -16.89 -13.85 5.58
N SER A 203 -17.30 -13.12 4.55
CA SER A 203 -18.63 -12.50 4.49
C SER A 203 -19.63 -13.21 3.58
N VAL A 204 -19.18 -14.01 2.61
CA VAL A 204 -20.06 -14.76 1.69
C VAL A 204 -19.84 -16.25 1.83
N ILE A 205 -18.62 -16.73 1.61
CA ILE A 205 -18.33 -18.17 1.60
C ILE A 205 -18.51 -18.78 2.98
N ARG A 206 -17.98 -18.14 4.03
CA ARG A 206 -18.05 -18.66 5.39
C ARG A 206 -19.50 -18.85 5.87
N PRO A 207 -20.42 -17.89 5.72
CA PRO A 207 -21.83 -18.11 6.00
C PRO A 207 -22.45 -19.28 5.23
N ILE A 208 -22.10 -19.47 3.95
CA ILE A 208 -22.56 -20.61 3.15
C ILE A 208 -22.05 -21.92 3.78
N LEU A 209 -20.76 -22.00 4.12
CA LEU A 209 -20.17 -23.18 4.77
C LEU A 209 -20.79 -23.45 6.15
N ASP A 210 -21.05 -22.41 6.95
CA ASP A 210 -21.73 -22.51 8.25
C ASP A 210 -23.14 -23.10 8.09
N SER A 211 -23.88 -22.68 7.07
CA SER A 211 -25.27 -23.09 6.85
C SER A 211 -25.45 -24.50 6.26
N HIS A 212 -24.50 -24.96 5.44
CA HIS A 212 -24.66 -26.17 4.63
C HIS A 212 -23.60 -27.25 4.86
N CYS A 213 -22.39 -26.89 5.32
CA CYS A 213 -21.25 -27.81 5.30
C CYS A 213 -20.79 -28.22 6.71
N ILE A 214 -20.71 -27.28 7.65
CA ILE A 214 -20.07 -27.49 8.95
C ILE A 214 -20.84 -28.45 9.86
N ALA A 215 -22.16 -28.59 9.70
CA ALA A 215 -22.95 -29.55 10.46
C ALA A 215 -22.43 -30.99 10.29
N CYS A 216 -21.92 -31.34 9.10
CA CYS A 216 -21.39 -32.66 8.78
C CYS A 216 -19.86 -32.72 8.62
N HIS A 217 -19.20 -31.59 8.36
CA HIS A 217 -17.75 -31.46 8.14
C HIS A 217 -17.10 -30.47 9.13
N GLY A 218 -17.54 -30.46 10.39
CA GLY A 218 -17.05 -29.55 11.44
C GLY A 218 -16.48 -30.31 12.64
N ALA A 219 -16.14 -29.60 13.72
CA ALA A 219 -15.59 -30.24 14.92
C ALA A 219 -16.51 -31.31 15.55
N LYS A 220 -17.84 -31.14 15.47
CA LYS A 220 -18.81 -32.09 16.05
C LYS A 220 -18.97 -33.37 15.23
N LYS A 221 -18.76 -33.31 13.91
CA LYS A 221 -18.93 -34.41 12.98
C LYS A 221 -17.98 -34.21 11.80
N VAL A 222 -17.10 -35.18 11.56
CA VAL A 222 -16.02 -35.09 10.56
C VAL A 222 -16.22 -36.13 9.46
N LYS A 223 -17.34 -36.04 8.73
CA LYS A 223 -17.61 -36.95 7.60
C LYS A 223 -16.51 -36.81 6.54
N GLY A 224 -16.11 -37.93 5.92
CA GLY A 224 -15.06 -37.96 4.91
C GLY A 224 -13.69 -37.47 5.40
N LYS A 225 -13.44 -37.47 6.72
CA LYS A 225 -12.23 -36.90 7.37
C LYS A 225 -11.97 -35.43 7.01
N LEU A 226 -12.99 -34.70 6.56
CA LEU A 226 -12.90 -33.34 6.05
C LEU A 226 -13.39 -32.34 7.10
N ARG A 227 -12.62 -31.26 7.28
CA ARG A 227 -12.93 -30.14 8.17
C ARG A 227 -13.13 -28.87 7.34
N MET A 228 -14.31 -28.25 7.42
CA MET A 228 -14.66 -27.00 6.73
C MET A 228 -14.94 -25.85 7.70
N ASP A 229 -14.84 -26.10 9.01
CA ASP A 229 -15.03 -25.11 10.07
C ASP A 229 -13.78 -24.26 10.35
N SER A 230 -12.65 -24.57 9.71
CA SER A 230 -11.47 -23.70 9.66
C SER A 230 -10.84 -23.71 8.27
N LEU A 231 -10.17 -22.61 7.92
CA LEU A 231 -9.47 -22.51 6.64
C LEU A 231 -8.32 -23.53 6.54
N GLU A 232 -7.65 -23.81 7.65
CA GLU A 232 -6.60 -24.85 7.72
C GLU A 232 -7.16 -26.25 7.45
N GLY A 233 -8.32 -26.57 8.03
CA GLY A 233 -9.01 -27.83 7.77
C GLY A 233 -9.40 -27.97 6.30
N LEU A 234 -9.91 -26.87 5.72
CA LEU A 234 -10.35 -26.83 4.33
C LEU A 234 -9.16 -27.03 3.38
N LYS A 235 -8.00 -26.42 3.68
CA LYS A 235 -6.75 -26.62 2.93
C LYS A 235 -6.17 -28.03 3.08
N LYS A 236 -6.32 -28.64 4.26
CA LYS A 236 -5.84 -30.01 4.50
C LYS A 236 -6.59 -31.05 3.66
N GLY A 237 -7.86 -30.80 3.35
CA GLY A 237 -8.69 -31.73 2.59
C GLY A 237 -9.21 -32.91 3.42
N GLY A 238 -9.84 -33.86 2.74
CA GLY A 238 -10.48 -35.04 3.34
C GLY A 238 -9.82 -36.35 2.89
N ALA A 239 -10.51 -37.47 3.18
CA ALA A 239 -10.10 -38.81 2.78
C ALA A 239 -9.97 -38.95 1.26
N ASP A 240 -10.80 -38.22 0.51
CA ASP A 240 -10.86 -38.29 -0.95
C ASP A 240 -9.90 -37.29 -1.64
N GLY A 241 -9.14 -36.52 -0.86
CA GLY A 241 -8.14 -35.57 -1.35
C GLY A 241 -8.49 -34.10 -1.04
N VAL A 242 -7.98 -33.22 -1.90
CA VAL A 242 -8.02 -31.76 -1.70
C VAL A 242 -9.46 -31.24 -1.85
N ALA A 243 -9.97 -30.53 -0.84
CA ALA A 243 -11.32 -29.99 -0.88
C ALA A 243 -11.46 -28.85 -1.91
N PHE A 244 -10.47 -27.95 -1.96
CA PHE A 244 -10.38 -26.90 -2.97
C PHE A 244 -8.93 -26.62 -3.35
N LEU A 245 -8.72 -26.33 -4.64
CA LEU A 245 -7.45 -25.90 -5.21
C LEU A 245 -7.65 -24.51 -5.82
N PRO A 246 -7.00 -23.46 -5.30
CA PRO A 246 -7.13 -22.12 -5.85
C PRO A 246 -6.82 -22.08 -7.36
N GLY A 247 -7.71 -21.48 -8.13
CA GLY A 247 -7.61 -21.33 -9.58
C GLY A 247 -8.13 -22.51 -10.42
N ASP A 248 -8.51 -23.64 -9.80
CA ASP A 248 -8.92 -24.84 -10.54
C ASP A 248 -10.20 -25.48 -9.96
N LEU A 249 -11.33 -25.17 -10.59
CA LEU A 249 -12.64 -25.73 -10.23
C LEU A 249 -12.73 -27.25 -10.43
N LYS A 250 -12.07 -27.78 -11.47
CA LYS A 250 -12.17 -29.20 -11.82
C LYS A 250 -11.42 -30.08 -10.83
N LYS A 251 -10.34 -29.56 -10.25
CA LYS A 251 -9.57 -30.24 -9.19
C LYS A 251 -10.06 -29.92 -7.78
N SER A 252 -11.07 -29.07 -7.64
CA SER A 252 -11.66 -28.73 -6.36
C SER A 252 -12.84 -29.63 -6.06
N LEU A 253 -12.62 -30.70 -5.30
CA LEU A 253 -13.65 -31.72 -5.02
C LEU A 253 -14.92 -31.14 -4.42
N MET A 254 -14.83 -30.10 -3.58
CA MET A 254 -16.01 -29.45 -3.04
C MET A 254 -16.87 -28.81 -4.13
N PHE A 255 -16.25 -28.21 -5.15
CA PHE A 255 -16.98 -27.58 -6.25
C PHE A 255 -17.54 -28.63 -7.20
N VAL A 256 -16.80 -29.71 -7.45
CA VAL A 256 -17.29 -30.84 -8.24
C VAL A 256 -18.55 -31.42 -7.60
N ARG A 257 -18.51 -31.74 -6.30
CA ARG A 257 -19.63 -32.41 -5.59
C ARG A 257 -20.91 -31.59 -5.50
N ILE A 258 -20.82 -30.27 -5.34
CA ILE A 258 -22.01 -29.39 -5.34
C ILE A 258 -22.61 -29.17 -6.73
N ASN A 259 -21.89 -29.55 -7.81
CA ASN A 259 -22.35 -29.45 -9.20
C ASN A 259 -22.74 -30.81 -9.81
N LEU A 260 -22.67 -31.91 -9.04
CA LEU A 260 -23.18 -33.20 -9.49
C LEU A 260 -24.73 -33.16 -9.59
N ASP A 261 -25.29 -34.14 -10.29
CA ASP A 261 -26.74 -34.37 -10.24
C ASP A 261 -27.15 -34.60 -8.77
N PRO A 262 -28.21 -33.95 -8.25
CA PRO A 262 -28.67 -34.16 -6.88
C PRO A 262 -28.97 -35.61 -6.50
N LYS A 263 -29.17 -36.50 -7.47
CA LYS A 263 -29.36 -37.95 -7.27
C LYS A 263 -28.06 -38.75 -7.22
N HIS A 264 -26.92 -38.11 -7.49
CA HIS A 264 -25.62 -38.77 -7.45
C HIS A 264 -25.20 -39.03 -6.00
N GLU A 265 -24.62 -40.20 -5.71
CA GLU A 265 -24.24 -40.59 -4.34
C GLU A 265 -23.23 -39.64 -3.67
N ASP A 266 -22.29 -39.10 -4.47
CA ASP A 266 -21.31 -38.10 -4.02
C ASP A 266 -21.83 -36.65 -4.01
N PHE A 267 -23.09 -36.41 -4.41
CA PHE A 267 -23.66 -35.07 -4.37
C PHE A 267 -23.65 -34.52 -2.94
N MET A 268 -23.29 -33.25 -2.80
CA MET A 268 -23.32 -32.54 -1.53
C MET A 268 -24.15 -31.26 -1.69
N PRO A 269 -25.04 -30.94 -0.75
CA PRO A 269 -25.29 -31.63 0.53
C PRO A 269 -26.09 -32.94 0.35
N PRO A 270 -26.12 -33.85 1.35
CA PRO A 270 -26.84 -35.11 1.24
C PRO A 270 -28.35 -34.88 1.05
N GLU A 271 -29.07 -35.90 0.58
CA GLU A 271 -30.48 -35.80 0.16
C GLU A 271 -31.42 -35.23 1.24
N GLU A 272 -31.09 -35.42 2.52
CA GLU A 272 -31.88 -34.88 3.64
C GLU A 272 -31.71 -33.37 3.87
N GLU A 273 -30.75 -32.73 3.21
CA GLU A 273 -30.45 -31.30 3.32
C GLU A 273 -30.77 -30.56 2.01
N LYS A 274 -31.21 -29.30 2.15
CA LYS A 274 -31.57 -28.48 0.98
C LYS A 274 -30.32 -28.21 0.12
N PRO A 275 -30.37 -28.45 -1.21
CA PRO A 275 -29.29 -28.07 -2.12
C PRO A 275 -28.92 -26.59 -2.07
N LEU A 276 -27.68 -26.28 -2.46
CA LEU A 276 -27.23 -24.90 -2.61
C LEU A 276 -27.97 -24.22 -3.77
N THR A 277 -28.20 -22.91 -3.64
CA THR A 277 -28.76 -22.12 -4.75
C THR A 277 -27.74 -21.91 -5.85
N PRO A 278 -28.18 -21.61 -7.10
CA PRO A 278 -27.27 -21.25 -8.18
C PRO A 278 -26.33 -20.09 -7.82
N ALA A 279 -26.82 -19.10 -7.06
CA ALA A 279 -26.01 -17.98 -6.59
C ALA A 279 -24.92 -18.43 -5.59
N GLN A 280 -25.23 -19.38 -4.70
CA GLN A 280 -24.26 -19.94 -3.75
C GLN A 280 -23.20 -20.79 -4.45
N VAL A 281 -23.60 -21.62 -5.43
CA VAL A 281 -22.66 -22.40 -6.25
C VAL A 281 -21.74 -21.48 -7.05
N LEU A 282 -22.29 -20.45 -7.68
CA LEU A 282 -21.52 -19.46 -8.45
C LEU A 282 -20.55 -18.68 -7.54
N ALA A 283 -20.99 -18.25 -6.36
CA ALA A 283 -20.15 -17.58 -5.37
C ALA A 283 -18.94 -18.44 -4.95
N ILE A 284 -19.16 -19.72 -4.65
CA ILE A 284 -18.08 -20.68 -4.33
C ILE A 284 -17.13 -20.84 -5.52
N GLY A 285 -17.66 -20.94 -6.74
CA GLY A 285 -16.85 -21.06 -7.96
C GLY A 285 -15.94 -19.85 -8.17
N LEU A 286 -16.50 -18.64 -8.14
CA LEU A 286 -15.75 -17.40 -8.27
C LEU A 286 -14.65 -17.29 -7.21
N TRP A 287 -14.97 -17.63 -5.96
CA TRP A 287 -14.00 -17.63 -4.87
C TRP A 287 -12.84 -18.63 -5.11
N ILE A 288 -13.14 -19.86 -5.54
CA ILE A 288 -12.11 -20.86 -5.83
C ILE A 288 -11.23 -20.39 -7.00
N GLU A 289 -11.79 -19.78 -8.04
CA GLU A 289 -11.03 -19.22 -9.16
C GLU A 289 -10.20 -17.98 -8.78
N GLY A 290 -10.33 -17.48 -7.55
CA GLY A 290 -9.68 -16.24 -7.11
C GLY A 290 -10.27 -14.98 -7.74
N LYS A 291 -11.52 -15.07 -8.24
CA LYS A 291 -12.26 -13.95 -8.82
C LYS A 291 -13.11 -13.27 -7.73
N PRO A 292 -13.30 -11.94 -7.79
CA PRO A 292 -14.22 -11.25 -6.90
C PRO A 292 -15.65 -11.73 -7.13
N ILE A 293 -16.42 -11.86 -6.06
CA ILE A 293 -17.86 -12.18 -6.13
C ILE A 293 -18.61 -10.85 -6.38
N PRO A 294 -19.42 -10.73 -7.44
CA PRO A 294 -20.27 -9.55 -7.65
C PRO A 294 -21.27 -9.31 -6.49
N ASP A 295 -21.63 -8.06 -6.22
CA ASP A 295 -22.47 -7.70 -5.07
C ASP A 295 -23.90 -8.25 -5.15
N ASP A 296 -24.46 -8.33 -6.36
CA ASP A 296 -25.75 -8.96 -6.63
C ASP A 296 -25.71 -10.46 -6.34
N ILE A 297 -24.64 -11.15 -6.75
CA ILE A 297 -24.43 -12.57 -6.46
C ILE A 297 -24.26 -12.81 -4.96
N ALA A 298 -23.47 -11.98 -4.29
CA ALA A 298 -23.27 -12.11 -2.85
C ALA A 298 -24.53 -11.84 -2.05
N LYS A 299 -25.32 -10.83 -2.43
CA LYS A 299 -26.62 -10.55 -1.81
C LYS A 299 -27.56 -11.75 -1.99
N ALA A 300 -27.70 -12.26 -3.21
CA ALA A 300 -28.54 -13.43 -3.50
C ALA A 300 -28.06 -14.70 -2.74
N ALA A 301 -26.75 -14.91 -2.63
CA ALA A 301 -26.19 -16.05 -1.93
C ALA A 301 -26.43 -16.00 -0.40
N LEU A 302 -26.51 -14.80 0.17
CA LEU A 302 -26.69 -14.56 1.61
C LEU A 302 -28.15 -14.45 2.07
N GLU A 303 -29.07 -14.04 1.19
CA GLU A 303 -30.50 -13.93 1.54
C GLU A 303 -31.09 -15.28 1.99
N GLU A 304 -30.69 -16.39 1.37
CA GLU A 304 -31.15 -17.73 1.78
C GLU A 304 -30.38 -18.33 2.96
N ALA A 305 -29.12 -17.92 3.18
CA ALA A 305 -28.34 -18.37 4.34
C ALA A 305 -28.93 -17.85 5.68
N LYS A 306 -29.65 -16.72 5.64
CA LYS A 306 -30.32 -16.11 6.80
C LYS A 306 -31.67 -16.73 7.16
N GLY A 307 -32.24 -17.57 6.29
CA GLY A 307 -33.56 -18.20 6.49
C GLY A 307 -33.61 -19.38 7.46
N LYS A 308 -32.49 -19.74 8.11
CA LYS A 308 -32.37 -20.84 9.08
C LYS A 308 -32.27 -20.37 10.56
N LYS A 309 -32.76 -19.16 10.89
CA LYS A 309 -32.90 -18.72 12.29
C LYS A 309 -34.24 -19.13 12.89
#